data_AF-A0A8J2V3K7-F1
#
_entry.id   AF-A0A8J2V3K7-F1
#
_cell.length_a   1.000
_cell.length_b   1.000
_cell.length_c   1.000
_cell.angle_alpha   90.00
_cell.angle_beta   90.00
_cell.angle_gamma   90.00
#
_symmetry.space_group_name_H-M   'P 1'
#
loop_
_entity.id
_entity.type
_entity.pdbx_description
1 polymer ?
#
loop_
_entity_poly.entity_id
_entity_poly.type
_entity_poly.pdbx_seq_one_letter_code
_entity_poly.pdbx_strand_id
1 'polypeptide(L)'
;MKKSVFGAALAAGASFLLAGTAGAQQDGQTPPPAKFTAQQAASCAATFDWMLEFVDLDQATGMSEQDIKRFYMETDIAAAMWTYELYAAMDGKTDDELKAAYIAGAESLLESFPEDDTEEAGQQVVNTVMAKAEECGTTIAQAYPDGNHPVIQQMMAQAAAAQQQQQQQEAPAAE
;
A
#
# COMPACT_ATOMS: atom_id res chain seq x y z
N MET A 1 -12.43 -19.05 -32.78
CA MET A 1 -11.28 -19.72 -32.16
C MET A 1 -9.99 -19.19 -32.78
N LYS A 2 -9.31 -18.26 -32.11
CA LYS A 2 -7.89 -17.94 -32.32
C LYS A 2 -7.29 -17.73 -30.93
N LYS A 3 -6.40 -18.63 -30.56
CA LYS A 3 -5.65 -18.63 -29.31
C LYS A 3 -4.57 -17.54 -29.42
N SER A 4 -4.47 -16.66 -28.44
CA SER A 4 -3.20 -16.01 -28.11
C SER A 4 -2.90 -16.28 -26.64
N VAL A 5 -1.73 -16.86 -26.46
CA VAL A 5 -1.16 -17.40 -25.23
C VAL A 5 -0.30 -16.29 -24.62
N PHE A 6 -0.43 -16.11 -23.30
CA PHE A 6 0.56 -15.64 -22.34
C PHE A 6 1.79 -14.88 -22.90
N GLY A 7 1.88 -13.61 -22.53
CA GLY A 7 3.13 -12.87 -22.43
C GLY A 7 3.36 -12.49 -20.98
N ALA A 8 4.15 -13.28 -20.25
CA ALA A 8 4.68 -12.89 -18.97
C ALA A 8 5.54 -11.63 -19.13
N ALA A 9 5.21 -10.56 -18.41
CA ALA A 9 6.08 -9.42 -18.18
C ALA A 9 6.48 -9.38 -16.69
N LEU A 10 7.19 -10.41 -16.26
CA LEU A 10 8.07 -10.29 -15.10
C LEU A 10 9.33 -9.54 -15.57
N ALA A 11 9.45 -8.26 -15.24
CA ALA A 11 10.70 -7.55 -14.92
C ALA A 11 10.51 -6.02 -14.86
N ALA A 12 10.16 -5.53 -13.68
CA ALA A 12 10.72 -4.31 -13.11
C ALA A 12 10.75 -4.60 -11.58
N GLY A 13 11.87 -4.97 -10.96
CA GLY A 13 13.21 -4.47 -11.20
C GLY A 13 13.46 -3.15 -10.48
N ALA A 14 12.75 -2.87 -9.38
CA ALA A 14 13.17 -1.89 -8.39
C ALA A 14 13.67 -2.64 -7.16
N SER A 15 14.99 -2.70 -7.03
CA SER A 15 15.71 -3.20 -5.88
C SER A 15 15.34 -2.40 -4.63
N PHE A 16 14.30 -2.80 -3.89
CA PHE A 16 14.25 -2.52 -2.47
C PHE A 16 15.12 -3.56 -1.76
N LEU A 17 16.42 -3.27 -1.76
CA LEU A 17 17.35 -3.80 -0.77
C LEU A 17 16.94 -3.24 0.60
N LEU A 18 15.92 -3.85 1.20
CA LEU A 18 15.80 -3.92 2.66
C LEU A 18 16.50 -5.20 3.15
N ALA A 19 17.71 -5.43 2.63
CA ALA A 19 18.65 -6.36 3.25
C ALA A 19 19.24 -5.63 4.47
N GLY A 20 18.82 -6.08 5.64
CA GLY A 20 19.20 -5.52 6.91
C GLY A 20 20.71 -5.41 7.11
N THR A 21 21.15 -4.26 7.60
CA THR A 21 22.09 -4.11 8.73
C THR A 21 22.22 -2.62 9.04
N ALA A 22 21.32 -2.08 9.86
CA ALA A 22 21.57 -0.83 10.57
C ALA A 22 20.69 -0.79 11.83
N GLY A 23 21.16 -1.45 12.89
CA GLY A 23 20.67 -1.22 14.25
C GLY A 23 19.55 -2.15 14.72
N ALA A 24 19.92 -3.40 15.04
CA ALA A 24 19.25 -4.10 16.14
C ALA A 24 19.57 -3.35 17.45
N GLN A 25 18.83 -2.29 17.75
CA GLN A 25 18.68 -1.77 19.10
C GLN A 25 17.39 -0.96 19.24
N GLN A 26 16.27 -1.54 18.81
CA GLN A 26 15.02 -1.40 19.53
C GLN A 26 14.59 -2.81 19.91
N ASP A 27 14.88 -3.12 21.17
CA ASP A 27 14.42 -4.24 21.97
C ASP A 27 13.35 -5.10 21.31
N GLY A 28 13.70 -6.34 20.92
CA GLY A 28 12.90 -7.57 20.85
C GLY A 28 11.37 -7.50 20.85
N GLN A 29 10.75 -6.51 20.24
CA GLN A 29 9.33 -6.38 20.10
C GLN A 29 8.99 -7.15 18.86
N THR A 30 8.53 -8.39 19.07
CA THR A 30 7.62 -9.06 18.14
C THR A 30 6.73 -7.98 17.53
N PRO A 31 6.61 -7.90 16.18
CA PRO A 31 5.68 -6.96 15.58
C PRO A 31 4.33 -7.10 16.31
N PRO A 32 3.68 -5.98 16.67
CA PRO A 32 2.42 -6.04 17.40
C PRO A 32 1.49 -7.04 16.72
N PRO A 33 0.73 -7.82 17.50
CA PRO A 33 -0.06 -8.91 16.95
C PRO A 33 -0.95 -8.40 15.83
N ALA A 34 -0.95 -9.12 14.71
CA ALA A 34 -1.75 -8.76 13.55
C ALA A 34 -3.20 -8.50 13.96
N LYS A 35 -3.75 -7.36 13.55
CA LYS A 35 -5.15 -7.02 13.80
C LYS A 35 -6.08 -7.63 12.77
N PHE A 36 -5.52 -8.08 11.65
CA PHE A 36 -6.26 -8.61 10.51
C PHE A 36 -5.73 -9.97 10.09
N THR A 37 -6.55 -10.70 9.34
CA THR A 37 -6.11 -11.93 8.68
C THR A 37 -5.25 -11.60 7.46
N ALA A 38 -4.38 -12.52 7.05
CA ALA A 38 -3.55 -12.36 5.85
C ALA A 38 -4.41 -12.10 4.59
N GLN A 39 -5.54 -12.81 4.43
CA GLN A 39 -6.44 -12.60 3.29
C GLN A 39 -7.03 -11.18 3.27
N GLN A 40 -7.49 -10.69 4.42
CA GLN A 40 -8.07 -9.36 4.51
C GLN A 40 -7.03 -8.28 4.23
N ALA A 41 -5.85 -8.39 4.84
CA ALA A 41 -4.76 -7.45 4.61
C ALA A 41 -4.27 -7.47 3.16
N ALA A 42 -4.12 -8.65 2.56
CA ALA A 42 -3.73 -8.82 1.16
C ALA A 42 -4.77 -8.24 0.19
N SER A 43 -6.07 -8.51 0.42
CA SER A 43 -7.14 -7.96 -0.42
C SER A 43 -7.18 -6.44 -0.35
N CYS A 44 -7.03 -5.85 0.84
CA CYS A 44 -7.00 -4.40 0.99
C CYS A 44 -5.72 -3.77 0.41
N ALA A 45 -4.55 -4.40 0.59
CA ALA A 45 -3.30 -3.93 -0.03
C ALA A 45 -3.41 -3.93 -1.56
N ALA A 46 -3.87 -5.04 -2.16
CA ALA A 46 -4.10 -5.15 -3.60
C ALA A 46 -5.10 -4.13 -4.13
N THR A 47 -6.11 -3.76 -3.33
CA THR A 47 -7.10 -2.72 -3.71
C THR A 47 -6.43 -1.36 -3.88
N PHE A 48 -5.60 -0.93 -2.93
CA PHE A 48 -4.92 0.36 -3.02
C PHE A 48 -3.79 0.36 -4.06
N ASP A 49 -3.07 -0.76 -4.22
CA ASP A 49 -2.07 -0.91 -5.29
C ASP A 49 -2.72 -0.81 -6.67
N TRP A 50 -3.89 -1.44 -6.87
CA TRP A 50 -4.66 -1.30 -8.11
C TRP A 50 -5.05 0.16 -8.36
N MET A 51 -5.47 0.90 -7.32
CA MET A 51 -5.80 2.32 -7.48
C MET A 51 -4.59 3.14 -7.93
N LEU A 52 -3.40 2.90 -7.38
CA LEU A 52 -2.18 3.60 -7.77
C LEU A 52 -1.75 3.28 -9.21
N GLU A 53 -1.95 2.04 -9.67
CA GLU A 53 -1.54 1.61 -11.01
C GLU A 53 -2.54 2.03 -12.11
N PHE A 54 -3.85 1.97 -11.83
CA PHE A 54 -4.88 2.06 -12.87
C PHE A 54 -5.77 3.29 -12.79
N VAL A 55 -5.78 4.05 -11.68
CA VAL A 55 -6.52 5.31 -11.62
C VAL A 55 -5.65 6.44 -12.15
N ASP A 56 -5.96 6.90 -13.36
CA ASP A 56 -5.43 8.12 -13.96
C ASP A 56 -6.39 9.28 -13.69
N LEU A 57 -6.01 10.19 -12.79
CA LEU A 57 -6.84 11.36 -12.43
C LEU A 57 -6.55 12.59 -13.30
N ASP A 58 -5.47 12.55 -14.07
CA ASP A 58 -4.81 13.67 -14.74
C ASP A 58 -5.67 14.23 -15.88
N GLN A 59 -6.44 13.37 -16.53
CA GLN A 59 -7.20 13.71 -17.75
C GLN A 59 -8.72 13.67 -17.59
N ALA A 60 -9.26 13.07 -16.53
CA ALA A 60 -10.68 12.67 -16.49
C ALA A 60 -11.55 13.45 -15.49
N THR A 61 -10.98 14.05 -14.45
CA THR A 61 -11.77 14.36 -13.23
C THR A 61 -12.03 15.85 -12.98
N GLY A 62 -11.32 16.75 -13.66
CA GLY A 62 -11.42 18.20 -13.38
C GLY A 62 -10.93 18.61 -12.00
N MET A 63 -10.21 17.73 -11.29
CA MET A 63 -9.62 17.99 -9.98
C MET A 63 -8.43 18.95 -10.09
N SER A 64 -8.14 19.67 -8.99
CA SER A 64 -6.94 20.50 -8.93
C SER A 64 -5.68 19.64 -8.78
N GLU A 65 -4.52 20.16 -9.21
CA GLU A 65 -3.22 19.48 -9.00
C GLU A 65 -2.96 19.15 -7.52
N GLN A 66 -3.43 20.02 -6.61
CA GLN A 66 -3.30 19.79 -5.17
C GLN A 66 -4.16 18.60 -4.70
N ASP A 67 -5.37 18.46 -5.23
CA ASP A 67 -6.26 17.36 -4.87
C ASP A 67 -5.77 16.03 -5.44
N ILE A 68 -5.23 16.04 -6.67
CA ILE A 68 -4.61 14.86 -7.28
C ILE A 68 -3.40 14.40 -6.45
N LYS A 69 -2.50 15.32 -6.07
CA LYS A 69 -1.37 15.01 -5.18
C LYS A 69 -1.83 14.45 -3.85
N ARG A 70 -2.88 15.03 -3.28
CA ARG A 70 -3.46 14.56 -2.03
C ARG A 70 -4.01 13.15 -2.16
N PHE A 71 -4.74 12.84 -3.24
CA PHE A 71 -5.27 11.51 -3.51
C PHE A 71 -4.15 10.46 -3.56
N TYR A 72 -3.12 10.68 -4.36
CA TYR A 72 -2.02 9.72 -4.47
C TYR A 72 -1.27 9.55 -3.15
N MET A 73 -1.04 10.64 -2.42
CA MET A 73 -0.43 10.58 -1.08
C MET A 73 -1.28 9.77 -0.09
N GLU A 74 -2.59 10.00 -0.04
CA GLU A 74 -3.49 9.26 0.87
C GLU A 74 -3.58 7.77 0.47
N THR A 75 -3.59 7.48 -0.84
CA THR A 75 -3.62 6.12 -1.39
C THR A 75 -2.32 5.36 -1.12
N ASP A 76 -1.15 6.00 -1.31
CA ASP A 76 0.17 5.44 -0.96
C ASP A 76 0.25 5.08 0.53
N ILE A 77 -0.21 5.99 1.39
CA ILE A 77 -0.23 5.74 2.84
C ILE A 77 -1.14 4.55 3.17
N ALA A 78 -2.33 4.48 2.57
CA ALA A 78 -3.25 3.37 2.77
C ALA A 78 -2.66 2.03 2.29
N ALA A 79 -2.02 2.00 1.12
CA ALA A 79 -1.31 0.83 0.61
C ALA A 79 -0.19 0.38 1.56
N ALA A 80 0.62 1.31 2.07
CA ALA A 80 1.67 1.03 3.03
C ALA A 80 1.12 0.47 4.36
N MET A 81 0.02 1.03 4.86
CA MET A 81 -0.64 0.55 6.07
C MET A 81 -1.14 -0.90 5.91
N TRP A 82 -1.84 -1.21 4.83
CA TRP A 82 -2.34 -2.58 4.59
C TRP A 82 -1.24 -3.58 4.28
N THR A 83 -0.17 -3.14 3.61
CA THR A 83 1.03 -3.95 3.42
C THR A 83 1.69 -4.30 4.74
N TYR A 84 1.80 -3.34 5.67
CA TYR A 84 2.30 -3.60 7.02
C TYR A 84 1.46 -4.65 7.75
N GLU A 85 0.13 -4.55 7.68
CA GLU A 85 -0.77 -5.53 8.30
C GLU A 85 -0.64 -6.92 7.68
N LEU A 86 -0.35 -7.01 6.38
CA LEU A 86 -0.05 -8.30 5.73
C LEU A 86 1.25 -8.90 6.28
N TYR A 87 2.33 -8.10 6.40
CA TYR A 87 3.57 -8.56 7.01
C TYR A 87 3.36 -9.03 8.46
N ALA A 88 2.58 -8.28 9.25
CA ALA A 88 2.26 -8.67 10.63
C ALA A 88 1.47 -9.98 10.67
N ALA A 89 0.49 -10.17 9.77
CA ALA A 89 -0.30 -11.41 9.67
C ALA A 89 0.50 -12.62 9.17
N MET A 90 1.62 -12.36 8.50
CA MET A 90 2.52 -13.36 7.93
C MET A 90 3.82 -13.48 8.74
N ASP A 91 3.86 -13.01 9.99
CA ASP A 91 5.05 -13.14 10.84
C ASP A 91 5.50 -14.60 10.98
N GLY A 92 6.80 -14.82 10.81
CA GLY A 92 7.40 -16.17 10.77
C GLY A 92 7.12 -16.99 9.51
N LYS A 93 6.48 -16.43 8.49
CA LYS A 93 6.31 -17.04 7.16
C LYS A 93 7.47 -16.70 6.23
N THR A 94 7.62 -17.52 5.19
CA THR A 94 8.59 -17.29 4.12
C THR A 94 8.13 -16.22 3.14
N ASP A 95 9.06 -15.64 2.39
CA ASP A 95 8.76 -14.68 1.32
C ASP A 95 7.84 -15.28 0.24
N ASP A 96 7.99 -16.57 -0.07
CA ASP A 96 7.13 -17.27 -1.04
C ASP A 96 5.68 -17.40 -0.52
N GLU A 97 5.51 -17.67 0.78
CA GLU A 97 4.18 -17.70 1.41
C GLU A 97 3.55 -16.30 1.46
N LEU A 98 4.34 -15.28 1.78
CA LEU A 98 3.90 -13.88 1.75
C LEU A 98 3.43 -13.49 0.35
N LYS A 99 4.22 -13.80 -0.68
CA LYS A 99 3.89 -13.53 -2.08
C LYS A 99 2.62 -14.27 -2.49
N ALA A 100 2.47 -15.54 -2.10
CA ALA A 100 1.27 -16.31 -2.38
C ALA A 100 0.02 -15.70 -1.71
N ALA A 101 0.14 -15.22 -0.47
CA ALA A 101 -0.96 -14.52 0.21
C ALA A 101 -1.36 -13.23 -0.49
N TYR A 102 -0.37 -12.42 -0.93
CA TYR A 102 -0.64 -11.22 -1.71
C TYR A 102 -1.34 -11.54 -3.03
N ILE A 103 -0.84 -12.54 -3.79
CA ILE A 103 -1.47 -12.99 -5.04
C ILE A 103 -2.91 -13.42 -4.81
N ALA A 104 -3.19 -14.22 -3.76
CA ALA A 104 -4.55 -14.63 -3.43
C ALA A 104 -5.47 -13.45 -3.05
N GLY A 105 -4.92 -12.40 -2.43
CA GLY A 105 -5.64 -11.15 -2.19
C GLY A 105 -6.00 -10.41 -3.46
N ALA A 106 -5.04 -10.30 -4.39
CA ALA A 106 -5.25 -9.68 -5.70
C ALA A 106 -6.23 -10.47 -6.57
N GLU A 107 -6.09 -11.80 -6.64
CA GLU A 107 -7.02 -12.68 -7.35
C GLU A 107 -8.45 -12.52 -6.81
N SER A 108 -8.62 -12.46 -5.48
CA SER A 108 -9.93 -12.22 -4.88
C SER A 108 -10.54 -10.87 -5.24
N LEU A 109 -9.73 -9.83 -5.49
CA LEU A 109 -10.21 -8.55 -6.00
C LEU A 109 -10.63 -8.70 -7.47
N LEU A 110 -9.80 -9.32 -8.31
CA LEU A 110 -10.08 -9.52 -9.73
C LEU A 110 -11.33 -10.38 -9.97
N GLU A 111 -11.59 -11.38 -9.12
CA GLU A 111 -12.80 -12.20 -9.18
C GLU A 111 -14.10 -11.39 -8.94
N SER A 112 -13.99 -10.21 -8.34
CA SER A 112 -15.15 -9.30 -8.14
C SER A 112 -15.43 -8.41 -9.35
N PHE A 113 -14.56 -8.43 -10.36
CA PHE A 113 -14.71 -7.59 -11.54
C PHE A 113 -15.69 -8.24 -12.55
N PRO A 114 -16.46 -7.42 -13.28
CA PRO A 114 -17.24 -7.93 -14.40
C PRO A 114 -16.34 -8.58 -15.45
N GLU A 115 -16.82 -9.66 -16.07
CA GLU A 115 -16.08 -10.40 -17.11
C GLU A 115 -16.17 -9.74 -18.51
N ASP A 116 -17.09 -8.79 -18.68
CA ASP A 116 -17.33 -8.10 -19.96
C ASP A 116 -16.32 -6.97 -20.21
N ASP A 117 -15.92 -6.77 -21.47
CA ASP A 117 -14.98 -5.71 -21.89
C ASP A 117 -15.73 -4.52 -22.51
N THR A 118 -16.64 -3.92 -21.75
CA THR A 118 -17.42 -2.74 -22.16
C THR A 118 -17.04 -1.52 -21.31
N GLU A 119 -17.35 -0.32 -21.81
CA GLU A 119 -17.14 0.92 -21.04
C GLU A 119 -17.92 0.89 -19.71
N GLU A 120 -19.13 0.35 -19.72
CA GLU A 120 -19.95 0.16 -18.51
C GLU A 120 -19.30 -0.82 -17.53
N ALA A 121 -18.70 -1.91 -18.03
CA ALA A 121 -17.95 -2.85 -17.21
C ALA A 121 -16.69 -2.20 -16.62
N GLY A 122 -15.97 -1.38 -17.39
CA GLY A 122 -14.86 -0.58 -16.92
C GLY A 122 -15.26 0.36 -15.76
N GLN A 123 -16.39 1.06 -15.89
CA GLN A 123 -16.91 1.90 -14.80
C GLN A 123 -17.32 1.07 -13.58
N GLN A 124 -17.86 -0.14 -13.78
CA GLN A 124 -18.17 -1.06 -12.68
C GLN A 124 -16.92 -1.53 -11.95
N VAL A 125 -15.82 -1.83 -12.65
CA VAL A 125 -14.51 -2.14 -12.02
C VAL A 125 -14.09 -1.02 -11.09
N VAL A 126 -14.10 0.23 -11.58
CA VAL A 126 -13.74 1.40 -10.77
C VAL A 126 -14.64 1.51 -9.54
N ASN A 127 -15.96 1.37 -9.70
CA ASN A 127 -16.90 1.42 -8.58
C ASN A 127 -16.65 0.32 -7.55
N THR A 128 -16.35 -0.90 -7.99
CA THR A 128 -16.03 -2.04 -7.12
C THR A 128 -14.76 -1.76 -6.31
N VAL A 129 -13.70 -1.27 -6.96
CA VAL A 129 -12.44 -0.92 -6.28
C VAL A 129 -12.67 0.21 -5.28
N MET A 130 -13.37 1.28 -5.66
CA MET A 130 -13.65 2.40 -4.76
C MET A 130 -14.48 1.99 -3.55
N ALA A 131 -15.50 1.15 -3.74
CA ALA A 131 -16.29 0.61 -2.64
C ALA A 131 -15.44 -0.27 -1.70
N LYS A 132 -14.52 -1.07 -2.27
CA LYS A 132 -13.61 -1.88 -1.47
C LYS A 132 -12.60 -1.03 -0.71
N ALA A 133 -12.08 0.02 -1.33
CA ALA A 133 -11.17 0.97 -0.70
C ALA A 133 -11.85 1.68 0.49
N GLU A 134 -13.12 2.06 0.37
CA GLU A 134 -13.91 2.63 1.47
C GLU A 134 -14.10 1.64 2.62
N GLU A 135 -14.42 0.37 2.32
CA GLU A 135 -14.52 -0.71 3.31
C GLU A 135 -13.19 -0.90 4.06
N CYS A 136 -12.08 -0.98 3.33
CA CYS A 136 -10.74 -1.10 3.88
C CYS A 136 -10.37 0.12 4.72
N GLY A 137 -10.60 1.35 4.23
CA GLY A 137 -10.36 2.59 4.98
C GLY A 137 -11.14 2.65 6.29
N THR A 138 -12.42 2.27 6.25
CA THR A 138 -13.28 2.20 7.45
C THR A 138 -12.76 1.16 8.44
N THR A 139 -12.40 -0.02 7.93
CA THR A 139 -11.95 -1.14 8.75
C THR A 139 -10.63 -0.83 9.47
N ILE A 140 -9.66 -0.22 8.76
CA ILE A 140 -8.39 0.14 9.38
C ILE A 140 -8.55 1.27 10.40
N ALA A 141 -9.41 2.27 10.12
CA ALA A 141 -9.70 3.35 11.07
C ALA A 141 -10.35 2.83 12.36
N GLN A 142 -11.24 1.83 12.27
CA GLN A 142 -11.85 1.21 13.45
C GLN A 142 -10.83 0.41 14.28
N ALA A 143 -9.84 -0.21 13.63
CA ALA A 143 -8.78 -0.94 14.31
C ALA A 143 -7.74 -0.03 14.99
N TYR A 144 -7.63 1.21 14.51
CA TYR A 144 -6.73 2.28 14.96
C TYR A 144 -7.48 3.59 15.20
N PRO A 145 -8.39 3.65 16.20
CA PRO A 145 -9.29 4.80 16.40
C PRO A 145 -8.55 6.11 16.74
N ASP A 146 -7.36 6.00 17.33
CA ASP A 146 -6.51 7.15 17.67
C ASP A 146 -5.61 7.57 16.50
N GLY A 147 -5.70 6.93 15.32
CA GLY A 147 -4.83 7.17 14.18
C GLY A 147 -3.39 6.66 14.35
N ASN A 148 -3.10 5.95 15.43
CA ASN A 148 -1.76 5.48 15.79
C ASN A 148 -1.36 4.19 15.07
N HIS A 149 -1.48 4.16 13.74
CA HIS A 149 -0.98 3.04 12.95
C HIS A 149 0.57 3.04 12.93
N PRO A 150 1.27 1.89 13.04
CA PRO A 150 2.73 1.84 13.06
C PRO A 150 3.41 2.54 11.88
N VAL A 151 2.86 2.41 10.67
CA VAL A 151 3.34 3.14 9.48
C VAL A 151 3.30 4.66 9.68
N ILE A 152 2.21 5.20 10.22
CA ILE A 152 2.08 6.64 10.48
C ILE A 152 3.12 7.11 11.51
N GLN A 153 3.34 6.31 12.55
CA GLN A 153 4.37 6.58 13.56
C GLN A 153 5.78 6.59 12.95
N GLN A 154 6.08 5.63 12.07
CA GLN A 154 7.34 5.56 11.37
C GLN A 154 7.55 6.76 10.43
N MET A 155 6.52 7.15 9.67
CA MET A 155 6.57 8.34 8.81
C MET A 155 6.81 9.62 9.62
N MET A 156 6.13 9.80 10.75
CA MET A 156 6.35 10.95 11.64
C MET A 156 7.78 10.96 12.21
N ALA A 157 8.30 9.80 12.62
CA ALA A 157 9.67 9.69 13.11
C ALA A 157 10.71 10.02 12.03
N GLN A 158 10.51 9.57 10.80
CA GLN A 158 11.37 9.91 9.66
C GLN A 158 11.34 11.41 9.34
N ALA A 159 10.15 12.02 9.34
CA ALA A 159 9.99 13.45 9.12
C ALA A 159 10.71 14.28 10.21
N ALA A 160 10.59 13.89 11.48
CA ALA A 160 11.29 14.53 12.58
C ALA A 160 12.82 14.40 12.45
N ALA A 161 13.33 13.23 12.05
CA ALA A 161 14.75 13.00 11.82
C ALA A 161 15.29 13.87 10.65
N ALA A 162 14.54 13.98 9.55
CA ALA A 162 14.91 14.82 8.42
C ALA A 162 14.98 16.31 8.80
N GLN A 163 14.03 16.80 9.61
CA GLN A 163 14.06 18.19 10.11
C GLN A 163 15.27 18.47 11.00
N GLN A 164 15.65 17.53 11.87
CA GLN A 164 16.84 17.68 12.72
C GLN A 164 18.14 17.74 11.89
N GLN A 165 18.23 16.99 10.80
CA GLN A 165 19.39 17.04 9.90
C GLN A 165 19.49 18.38 9.15
N GLN A 166 18.37 18.96 8.72
CA GLN A 166 18.36 20.29 8.09
C GLN A 166 18.80 21.39 9.05
N GLN A 167 18.34 21.36 10.30
CA GLN A 167 18.74 22.35 11.32
C GLN A 167 20.23 22.25 11.69
N GLN A 168 20.84 21.06 11.59
CA GLN A 168 22.28 20.89 11.82
C GLN A 168 23.15 21.35 10.63
N GLN A 169 22.61 21.34 9.40
CA GLN A 169 23.31 21.84 8.21
C GLN A 169 23.20 23.37 8.06
N GLU A 170 22.14 23.99 8.60
CA GLU A 170 21.96 25.45 8.61
C GLU A 170 22.57 26.15 9.83
N ALA A 171 23.16 25.41 10.78
CA ALA A 171 23.95 26.04 11.84
C ALA A 171 25.18 26.70 11.20
N PRO A 172 25.27 28.05 11.15
CA PRO A 172 26.45 28.69 10.60
C PRO A 172 27.66 28.26 11.42
N ALA A 173 28.76 27.94 10.74
CA ALA A 173 30.06 27.82 11.39
C ALA A 173 30.28 29.12 12.19
N ALA A 174 30.14 29.04 13.50
CA ALA A 174 30.43 30.14 14.39
C ALA A 174 31.95 30.34 14.34
N GLU A 175 32.40 31.39 13.63
CA GLU A 175 33.74 31.97 13.75
C GLU A 175 33.92 32.67 15.09
#